data_AF-A0A2V5VPB2-F1
#
_entry.id   AF-A0A2V5VPB2-F1
#
_cell.length_a   1.000
_cell.length_b   1.000
_cell.length_c   1.000
_cell.angle_alpha   90.00
_cell.angle_beta   90.00
_cell.angle_gamma   90.00
#
_symmetry.space_group_name_H-M   'P 1'
#
loop_
_entity.id
_entity.type
_entity.pdbx_description
1 polymer ?
#
loop_
_entity_poly.entity_id
_entity_poly.type
_entity_poly.pdbx_seq_one_letter_code
_entity_poly.pdbx_strand_id
1 'polypeptide(L)'
;MVWILEILWLIPALPLAAAAVAALARRPQHRFAATLAIGSMILAFVLSCVAFVSTLGGHTGMEVERQVYNFDWLQFGDAWLKLGWVLDPITAVMLVMVTFVGLLIFIYSVGYMGHDENFTRFFCFMSLFAAAMLGLVIANSLLLLFICWELVGLSSYLLIGFWHHKPSAAAAANKAFIVTRVGDIGFFLGILWLYAKTGTLLFYDNGNGCLEQSALTGLVGQTTSIGLAVSTGISLLIFCGAIGKSGQVPLHVWLPDAMEGPTPVSALIHAATMVAAGVFLVARVYPLMAANEIPNDLFIHGTGIVEVRAAVAPAKSNRDG
;
A
#
# COMPACT_ATOMS: atom_id res chain seq x y z
N MET A 1 -23.76 8.46 10.14
CA MET A 1 -22.34 8.78 10.33
C MET A 1 -21.65 8.91 8.96
N VAL A 2 -22.07 9.84 8.09
CA VAL A 2 -21.60 9.95 6.69
C VAL A 2 -20.46 10.96 6.52
N TRP A 3 -20.34 11.94 7.43
CA TRP A 3 -19.39 13.06 7.30
C TRP A 3 -17.92 12.63 7.26
N ILE A 4 -17.53 11.57 7.97
CA ILE A 4 -16.13 11.13 8.01
C ILE A 4 -15.66 10.59 6.65
N LEU A 5 -16.58 9.99 5.89
CA LEU A 5 -16.30 9.48 4.55
C LEU A 5 -15.97 10.61 3.57
N GLU A 6 -16.67 11.75 3.68
CA GLU A 6 -16.45 12.94 2.84
C GLU A 6 -15.09 13.59 3.10
N ILE A 7 -14.51 13.40 4.29
CA ILE A 7 -13.20 13.94 4.67
C ILE A 7 -12.09 12.90 4.65
N LEU A 8 -12.39 11.62 4.32
CA LEU A 8 -11.41 10.53 4.41
C LEU A 8 -10.18 10.77 3.51
N TRP A 9 -10.38 11.43 2.36
CA TRP A 9 -9.32 11.82 1.44
C TRP A 9 -8.33 12.84 2.06
N LEU A 10 -8.71 13.56 3.12
CA LEU A 10 -7.79 14.46 3.83
C LEU A 10 -6.65 13.70 4.50
N ILE A 11 -6.88 12.45 4.93
CA ILE A 11 -5.86 11.64 5.62
C ILE A 11 -4.58 11.50 4.78
N PRO A 12 -4.63 11.05 3.51
CA PRO A 12 -3.46 11.06 2.63
C PRO A 12 -3.12 12.45 2.06
N ALA A 13 -4.09 13.35 1.89
CA ALA A 13 -3.83 14.67 1.31
C ALA A 13 -2.98 15.57 2.23
N LEU A 14 -3.10 15.43 3.56
CA LEU A 14 -2.31 16.18 4.54
C LEU A 14 -0.78 15.96 4.38
N PRO A 15 -0.26 14.72 4.44
CA PRO A 15 1.15 14.47 4.19
C PRO A 15 1.55 14.75 2.74
N LEU A 16 0.64 14.61 1.76
CA LEU A 16 0.93 14.97 0.37
C LEU A 16 1.16 16.48 0.22
N ALA A 17 0.30 17.30 0.86
CA ALA A 17 0.44 18.74 0.89
C ALA A 17 1.72 19.15 1.63
N ALA A 18 2.07 18.47 2.73
CA ALA A 18 3.33 18.68 3.43
C ALA A 18 4.54 18.40 2.51
N ALA A 19 4.51 17.31 1.73
CA ALA A 19 5.54 16.99 0.75
C ALA A 19 5.63 18.07 -0.34
N ALA A 20 4.50 18.48 -0.92
CA ALA A 20 4.46 19.48 -1.99
C ALA A 20 4.99 20.85 -1.51
N VAL A 21 4.56 21.30 -0.33
CA VAL A 21 5.03 22.56 0.26
C VAL A 21 6.51 22.47 0.61
N ALA A 22 6.99 21.36 1.16
CA ALA A 22 8.41 21.15 1.43
C ALA A 22 9.26 21.14 0.15
N ALA A 23 8.75 20.56 -0.96
CA ALA A 23 9.43 20.52 -2.24
C ALA A 23 9.52 21.91 -2.92
N LEU A 24 8.48 22.74 -2.76
CA LEU A 24 8.41 24.09 -3.35
C LEU A 24 9.07 25.18 -2.50
N ALA A 25 9.39 24.88 -1.24
CA ALA A 25 10.02 25.83 -0.33
C ALA A 25 11.42 26.23 -0.83
N ARG A 26 11.59 27.50 -1.20
CA ARG A 26 12.83 28.06 -1.78
C ARG A 26 14.06 28.04 -0.86
N ARG A 27 13.89 27.77 0.44
CA ARG A 27 14.99 27.69 1.41
C ARG A 27 14.83 26.46 2.32
N PRO A 28 15.87 25.65 2.51
CA PRO A 28 15.84 24.50 3.41
C PRO A 28 15.82 24.98 4.86
N GLN A 29 14.63 25.29 5.38
CA GLN A 29 14.46 25.52 6.80
C GLN A 29 14.17 24.17 7.46
N HIS A 30 15.22 23.54 8.00
CA HIS A 30 15.16 22.23 8.68
C HIS A 30 13.93 22.12 9.61
N ARG A 31 13.74 23.13 10.48
CA ARG A 31 12.62 23.15 11.43
C ARG A 31 11.25 23.22 10.76
N PHE A 32 11.11 23.97 9.66
CA PHE A 32 9.85 24.10 8.96
C PHE A 32 9.43 22.78 8.32
N ALA A 33 10.34 22.12 7.60
CA ALA A 33 10.06 20.85 6.93
C ALA A 33 9.66 19.74 7.92
N ALA A 34 10.40 19.60 9.04
CA ALA A 34 10.05 18.63 10.08
C ALA A 34 8.72 18.96 10.77
N THR A 35 8.49 20.23 11.13
CA THR A 35 7.24 20.62 11.81
C THR A 35 6.03 20.40 10.91
N LEU A 36 6.15 20.70 9.62
CA LEU A 36 5.10 20.48 8.64
C LEU A 36 4.79 18.99 8.44
N ALA A 37 5.83 18.17 8.29
CA ALA A 37 5.70 16.72 8.12
C ALA A 37 5.15 16.02 9.36
N ILE A 38 5.60 16.40 10.56
CA ILE A 38 5.08 15.86 11.82
C ILE A 38 3.65 16.35 12.05
N GLY A 39 3.38 17.64 11.83
CA GLY A 39 2.04 18.22 11.97
C GLY A 39 1.01 17.55 11.07
N SER A 40 1.36 17.26 9.81
CA SER A 40 0.48 16.53 8.89
C SER A 40 0.23 15.09 9.36
N MET A 41 1.24 14.39 9.89
CA MET A 41 1.08 13.05 10.45
C MET A 41 0.25 13.02 11.74
N ILE A 42 0.36 14.04 12.60
CA ILE A 42 -0.50 14.18 13.80
C ILE A 42 -1.95 14.35 13.38
N LEU A 43 -2.23 15.25 12.43
CA LEU A 43 -3.58 15.46 11.93
C LEU A 43 -4.14 14.20 11.26
N ALA A 44 -3.34 13.51 10.45
CA ALA A 44 -3.70 12.24 9.83
C ALA A 44 -3.99 11.16 10.89
N PHE A 45 -3.21 11.08 11.97
CA PHE A 45 -3.43 10.15 13.08
C PHE A 45 -4.74 10.45 13.82
N VAL A 46 -5.01 11.72 14.15
CA VAL A 46 -6.26 12.12 14.79
C VAL A 46 -7.45 11.75 13.90
N LEU A 47 -7.42 12.08 12.61
CA LEU A 47 -8.47 11.71 11.67
C LEU A 47 -8.63 10.18 11.54
N SER A 48 -7.53 9.43 11.57
CA SER A 48 -7.55 7.95 11.55
C SER A 48 -8.20 7.38 12.80
N CYS A 49 -7.94 7.95 13.99
CA CYS A 49 -8.61 7.55 15.23
C CYS A 49 -10.11 7.85 15.20
N VAL A 50 -10.51 9.02 14.66
CA VAL A 50 -11.94 9.34 14.50
C VAL A 50 -12.61 8.37 13.52
N ALA A 51 -11.94 8.05 12.41
CA ALA A 51 -12.43 7.05 11.45
C ALA A 51 -12.58 5.67 12.12
N PHE A 52 -11.62 5.25 12.94
CA PHE A 52 -11.71 4.01 13.71
C PHE A 52 -12.87 4.00 14.71
N VAL A 53 -13.04 5.05 15.51
CA VAL A 53 -14.18 5.16 16.43
C VAL A 53 -15.52 5.11 15.70
N SER A 54 -15.59 5.71 14.50
CA SER A 54 -16.81 5.66 13.68
C SER A 54 -17.17 4.23 13.24
N THR A 55 -16.18 3.38 12.98
CA THR A 55 -16.41 1.96 12.65
C THR A 55 -16.86 1.12 13.85
N LEU A 56 -16.53 1.53 15.09
CA LEU A 56 -16.97 0.84 16.31
C LEU A 56 -18.44 1.12 16.66
N GLY A 57 -18.95 2.29 16.30
CA GLY A 57 -20.32 2.73 16.63
C GLY A 57 -21.41 2.18 15.70
N GLY A 58 -21.05 1.58 14.56
CA GLY A 58 -21.98 1.08 13.53
C GLY A 58 -22.50 -0.35 13.74
N HIS A 59 -22.12 -1.04 14.83
CA HIS A 59 -22.50 -2.44 15.09
C HIS A 59 -23.94 -2.62 15.61
N THR A 60 -24.93 -1.91 15.05
CA THR A 60 -26.36 -2.14 15.36
C THR A 60 -27.01 -3.23 14.49
N GLY A 61 -26.22 -4.14 13.91
CA GLY A 61 -26.68 -5.30 13.13
C GLY A 61 -25.57 -6.31 12.80
N MET A 62 -25.93 -7.47 12.24
CA MET A 62 -24.98 -8.54 11.84
C MET A 62 -24.16 -8.22 10.57
N GLU A 63 -24.38 -7.08 9.92
CA GLU A 63 -23.65 -6.68 8.72
C GLU A 63 -22.56 -5.67 9.07
N VAL A 64 -21.35 -5.89 8.57
CA VAL A 64 -20.25 -4.93 8.64
C VAL A 64 -20.65 -3.71 7.82
N GLU A 65 -20.98 -2.60 8.48
CA GLU A 65 -21.30 -1.32 7.82
C GLU A 65 -20.06 -0.84 7.06
N ARG A 66 -20.07 -0.96 5.73
CA ARG A 66 -19.02 -0.46 4.84
C ARG A 66 -19.49 0.86 4.27
N GLN A 67 -18.71 1.92 4.48
CA GLN A 67 -19.02 3.23 3.93
C GLN A 67 -18.15 3.48 2.71
N VAL A 68 -18.78 3.83 1.59
CA VAL A 68 -18.13 3.94 0.29
C VAL A 68 -18.50 5.26 -0.37
N TYR A 69 -17.50 5.97 -0.87
CA TYR A 69 -17.68 7.18 -1.66
C TYR A 69 -17.00 7.01 -3.00
N ASN A 70 -17.77 7.04 -4.08
CA ASN A 70 -17.30 6.88 -5.45
C ASN A 70 -17.51 8.18 -6.23
N PHE A 71 -16.56 8.52 -7.10
CA PHE A 71 -16.62 9.69 -7.98
C PHE A 71 -16.06 9.35 -9.36
N ASP A 72 -16.55 10.05 -10.38
CA ASP A 72 -16.14 9.86 -11.76
C ASP A 72 -14.78 10.52 -12.01
N TRP A 73 -13.81 9.74 -12.52
CA TRP A 73 -12.45 10.24 -12.75
C TRP A 73 -12.15 10.47 -14.23
N LEU A 74 -12.38 9.47 -15.08
CA LEU A 74 -12.02 9.54 -16.50
C LEU A 74 -13.08 8.84 -17.37
N GLN A 75 -13.49 9.48 -18.46
CA GLN A 75 -14.50 8.94 -19.37
C GLN A 75 -13.83 8.29 -20.60
N PHE A 76 -14.22 7.05 -20.92
CA PHE A 76 -13.82 6.34 -22.14
C PHE A 76 -15.06 5.97 -22.96
N GLY A 77 -15.37 6.79 -23.98
CA GLY A 77 -16.61 6.65 -24.73
C GLY A 77 -17.82 6.81 -23.80
N ASP A 78 -18.64 5.77 -23.70
CA ASP A 78 -19.83 5.77 -22.84
C ASP A 78 -19.56 5.24 -21.41
N ALA A 79 -18.35 4.71 -21.14
CA ALA A 79 -18.00 4.14 -19.84
C ALA A 79 -17.22 5.14 -18.97
N TRP A 80 -17.62 5.27 -17.71
CA TRP A 80 -16.91 6.07 -16.71
C TRP A 80 -15.99 5.19 -15.86
N LEU A 81 -14.71 5.54 -15.81
CA LEU A 81 -13.77 4.99 -14.87
C LEU A 81 -13.91 5.72 -13.54
N LYS A 82 -14.47 5.04 -12.55
CA LYS A 82 -14.72 5.57 -11.22
C LYS A 82 -13.57 5.25 -10.27
N LEU A 83 -13.24 6.23 -9.42
CA LEU A 83 -12.40 6.05 -8.26
C LEU A 83 -13.24 6.23 -7.00
N GLY A 84 -12.71 5.84 -5.85
CA GLY A 84 -13.44 6.01 -4.61
C GLY A 84 -12.62 5.68 -3.39
N TRP A 85 -13.20 5.98 -2.24
CA TRP A 85 -12.65 5.69 -0.92
C TRP A 85 -13.59 4.77 -0.16
N VAL A 86 -13.02 3.84 0.61
CA VAL A 86 -13.79 2.90 1.44
C VAL A 86 -13.30 2.98 2.88
N LEU A 87 -14.25 3.13 3.79
CA LEU A 87 -14.03 3.00 5.23
C LEU A 87 -14.73 1.72 5.72
N ASP A 88 -13.91 0.75 6.11
CA ASP A 88 -14.32 -0.47 6.78
C ASP A 88 -13.34 -0.81 7.91
N PRO A 89 -13.62 -1.83 8.76
CA PRO A 89 -12.78 -2.10 9.92
C PRO A 89 -11.31 -2.35 9.60
N ILE A 90 -11.01 -3.03 8.48
CA ILE A 90 -9.61 -3.28 8.08
C ILE A 90 -8.92 -2.01 7.57
N THR A 91 -9.60 -1.14 6.80
CA THR A 91 -9.09 0.20 6.48
C THR A 91 -8.77 0.96 7.76
N ALA A 92 -9.72 1.01 8.70
CA ALA A 92 -9.60 1.83 9.89
C ALA A 92 -8.44 1.40 10.79
N VAL A 93 -8.29 0.09 11.04
CA VAL A 93 -7.15 -0.45 11.81
C VAL A 93 -5.83 -0.13 11.11
N MET A 94 -5.77 -0.32 9.80
CA MET A 94 -4.56 -0.07 9.02
C MET A 94 -4.18 1.42 9.00
N LEU A 95 -5.15 2.33 8.89
CA LEU A 95 -4.94 3.77 8.98
C LEU A 95 -4.31 4.17 10.31
N VAL A 96 -4.88 3.70 11.43
CA VAL A 96 -4.35 3.97 12.77
C VAL A 96 -2.94 3.42 12.91
N MET A 97 -2.69 2.19 12.45
CA MET A 97 -1.36 1.57 12.52
C MET A 97 -0.31 2.36 11.72
N VAL A 98 -0.60 2.68 10.45
CA VAL A 98 0.31 3.43 9.56
C VAL A 98 0.59 4.82 10.11
N THR A 99 -0.44 5.54 10.55
CA THR A 99 -0.27 6.90 11.08
C THR A 99 0.43 6.92 12.44
N PHE A 100 0.13 5.98 13.33
CA PHE A 100 0.76 5.90 14.65
C PHE A 100 2.25 5.55 14.55
N VAL A 101 2.59 4.44 13.89
CA VAL A 101 4.00 4.03 13.73
C VAL A 101 4.76 5.03 12.88
N GLY A 102 4.12 5.53 11.81
CA GLY A 102 4.68 6.59 10.97
C GLY A 102 5.01 7.86 11.77
N LEU A 103 4.11 8.32 12.64
CA LEU A 103 4.34 9.49 13.49
C LEU A 103 5.57 9.31 14.40
N LEU A 104 5.71 8.15 15.04
CA LEU A 104 6.88 7.86 15.88
C LEU A 104 8.18 7.90 15.06
N ILE A 105 8.16 7.34 13.84
CA ILE A 105 9.32 7.35 12.94
C ILE A 105 9.65 8.77 12.47
N PHE A 106 8.64 9.59 12.17
CA PHE A 106 8.85 10.99 11.78
C PHE A 106 9.49 11.80 12.92
N ILE A 107 9.04 11.60 14.16
CA ILE A 107 9.64 12.23 15.34
C ILE A 107 11.08 11.77 15.53
N TYR A 108 11.34 10.46 15.46
CA TYR A 108 12.67 9.88 15.56
C TYR A 108 13.63 10.44 14.47
N SER A 109 13.11 10.63 13.26
CA SER A 109 13.87 11.14 12.12
C SER A 109 14.43 12.55 12.34
N VAL A 110 13.82 13.37 13.20
CA VAL A 110 14.31 14.73 13.49
C VAL A 110 15.68 14.68 14.16
N GLY A 111 15.85 13.79 15.15
CA GLY A 111 17.12 13.60 15.83
C GLY A 111 18.15 12.91 14.92
N TYR A 112 17.73 11.86 14.23
CA TYR A 112 18.62 11.06 13.37
C TYR A 112 19.19 11.89 12.20
N MET A 113 18.35 12.65 11.50
CA MET A 113 18.76 13.44 10.33
C MET A 113 19.31 14.83 10.69
N GLY A 114 19.35 15.21 11.97
CA GLY A 114 19.65 16.58 12.40
C GLY A 114 20.97 17.16 11.89
N HIS A 115 21.92 16.30 11.51
CA HIS A 115 23.23 16.68 10.99
C HIS A 115 23.36 16.57 9.45
N ASP A 116 22.34 16.07 8.75
CA ASP A 116 22.38 15.88 7.29
C ASP A 116 21.94 17.16 6.55
N GLU A 117 22.70 17.57 5.54
CA GLU A 117 22.43 18.76 4.73
C GLU A 117 21.12 18.65 3.94
N ASN A 118 20.70 17.43 3.58
CA ASN A 118 19.52 17.14 2.77
C ASN A 118 18.25 16.87 3.62
N PHE A 119 18.21 17.38 4.85
CA PHE A 119 17.10 17.21 5.80
C PHE A 119 15.71 17.49 5.20
N THR A 120 15.56 18.60 4.48
CA THR A 120 14.26 18.99 3.89
C THR A 120 13.79 17.98 2.84
N ARG A 121 14.73 17.50 2.01
CA ARG A 121 14.47 16.45 1.01
C ARG A 121 14.03 15.15 1.66
N PHE A 122 14.64 14.79 2.79
CA PHE A 122 14.28 13.59 3.54
C PHE A 122 12.82 13.62 4.01
N PHE A 123 12.42 14.70 4.71
CA PHE A 123 11.04 14.84 5.18
C PHE A 123 10.01 14.99 4.05
N CYS A 124 10.40 15.56 2.92
CA CYS A 124 9.58 15.58 1.72
C CYS A 124 9.30 14.15 1.21
N PHE A 125 10.33 13.32 1.06
CA PHE A 125 10.18 11.94 0.59
C PHE A 125 9.42 11.06 1.59
N MET A 126 9.68 11.22 2.89
CA MET A 126 8.93 10.54 3.95
C MET A 126 7.43 10.90 3.90
N SER A 127 7.11 12.18 3.70
CA SER A 127 5.72 12.65 3.62
C SER A 127 5.03 12.16 2.35
N LEU A 128 5.73 12.13 1.21
CA LEU A 128 5.22 11.55 -0.04
C LEU A 128 4.92 10.05 0.14
N PHE A 129 5.82 9.33 0.80
CA PHE A 129 5.67 7.92 1.08
C PHE A 129 4.48 7.65 2.00
N ALA A 130 4.32 8.43 3.08
CA ALA A 130 3.17 8.33 3.98
C ALA A 130 1.85 8.62 3.26
N ALA A 131 1.81 9.65 2.41
CA ALA A 131 0.64 9.98 1.60
C ALA A 131 0.26 8.83 0.64
N ALA A 132 1.25 8.25 -0.04
CA ALA A 132 1.04 7.13 -0.94
C ALA A 132 0.48 5.91 -0.19
N MET A 133 1.06 5.57 0.97
CA MET A 133 0.59 4.45 1.78
C MET A 133 -0.82 4.67 2.32
N LEU A 134 -1.13 5.86 2.83
CA LEU A 134 -2.47 6.17 3.34
C LEU A 134 -3.52 6.18 2.22
N GLY A 135 -3.14 6.67 1.02
CA GLY A 135 -3.99 6.65 -0.16
C GLY A 135 -4.30 5.22 -0.63
N LEU A 136 -3.30 4.34 -0.59
CA LEU A 136 -3.44 2.91 -0.87
C LEU A 136 -4.44 2.25 0.07
N VAL A 137 -4.36 2.57 1.36
CA VAL A 137 -5.21 1.97 2.41
C VAL A 137 -6.68 2.35 2.26
N ILE A 138 -6.99 3.60 1.87
CA ILE A 138 -8.38 4.05 1.71
C ILE A 138 -8.99 3.71 0.36
N ALA A 139 -8.22 3.19 -0.59
CA ALA A 139 -8.68 3.02 -1.97
C ALA A 139 -9.87 2.04 -2.08
N ASN A 140 -10.98 2.49 -2.66
CA ASN A 140 -12.12 1.65 -3.07
C ASN A 140 -12.01 1.18 -4.53
N SER A 141 -10.94 1.54 -5.24
CA SER A 141 -10.72 1.13 -6.63
C SER A 141 -9.38 0.46 -6.73
N LEU A 142 -9.32 -0.70 -7.39
CA LEU A 142 -8.07 -1.40 -7.63
C LEU A 142 -7.09 -0.56 -8.46
N LEU A 143 -7.61 0.34 -9.30
CA LEU A 143 -6.80 1.31 -10.04
C LEU A 143 -6.20 2.39 -9.14
N LEU A 144 -7.00 2.97 -8.23
CA LEU A 144 -6.49 3.94 -7.26
C LEU A 144 -5.45 3.28 -6.35
N LEU A 145 -5.73 2.05 -5.90
CA LEU A 145 -4.79 1.24 -5.13
C LEU A 145 -3.49 1.09 -5.91
N PHE A 146 -3.54 0.73 -7.19
CA PHE A 146 -2.37 0.60 -8.05
C PHE A 146 -1.61 1.93 -8.25
N ILE A 147 -2.30 3.07 -8.44
CA ILE A 147 -1.64 4.38 -8.51
C ILE A 147 -0.88 4.68 -7.21
N CYS A 148 -1.50 4.45 -6.05
CA CYS A 148 -0.85 4.66 -4.76
C CYS A 148 0.27 3.64 -4.51
N TRP A 149 0.11 2.39 -4.95
CA TRP A 149 1.10 1.32 -4.91
C TRP A 149 2.40 1.67 -5.67
N GLU A 150 2.22 2.30 -6.83
CA GLU A 150 3.28 2.84 -7.65
C GLU A 150 3.99 4.01 -6.97
N LEU A 151 3.24 4.92 -6.36
CA LEU A 151 3.80 6.01 -5.57
C LEU A 151 4.57 5.51 -4.34
N VAL A 152 4.12 4.43 -3.68
CA VAL A 152 4.88 3.77 -2.59
C VAL A 152 6.21 3.24 -3.13
N GLY A 153 6.22 2.64 -4.32
CA GLY A 153 7.46 2.15 -4.96
C GLY A 153 8.43 3.25 -5.38
N LEU A 154 7.90 4.34 -5.94
CA LEU A 154 8.71 5.49 -6.32
C LEU A 154 9.31 6.16 -5.09
N SER A 155 8.50 6.40 -4.05
CA SER A 155 8.98 7.03 -2.83
C SER A 155 9.94 6.12 -2.05
N SER A 156 9.75 4.79 -2.04
CA SER A 156 10.75 3.87 -1.48
C SER A 156 12.07 3.92 -2.23
N TYR A 157 12.04 4.00 -3.57
CA TYR A 157 13.25 4.17 -4.38
C TYR A 157 14.03 5.44 -3.99
N LEU A 158 13.33 6.57 -3.85
CA LEU A 158 13.92 7.85 -3.46
C LEU A 158 14.49 7.82 -2.03
N LEU A 159 13.86 7.06 -1.12
CA LEU A 159 14.30 6.95 0.27
C LEU A 159 15.45 5.95 0.47
N ILE A 160 15.44 4.80 -0.20
CA ILE A 160 16.56 3.84 -0.18
C ILE A 160 17.78 4.48 -0.83
N GLY A 161 17.59 5.14 -1.97
CA GLY A 161 18.64 5.86 -2.69
C GLY A 161 18.94 7.25 -2.15
N PHE A 162 18.57 7.58 -0.91
CA PHE A 162 18.67 8.94 -0.38
C PHE A 162 20.11 9.49 -0.47
N TRP A 163 21.10 8.68 -0.07
CA TRP A 163 22.52 8.95 -0.27
C TRP A 163 23.00 8.47 -1.64
N HIS A 164 22.36 8.98 -2.70
CA HIS A 164 22.65 8.67 -4.11
C HIS A 164 24.11 8.83 -4.55
N HIS A 165 24.93 9.60 -3.81
CA HIS A 165 26.36 9.71 -4.05
C HIS A 165 27.13 8.42 -3.75
N LYS A 166 26.58 7.55 -2.89
CA LYS A 166 27.13 6.23 -2.56
C LYS A 166 26.69 5.21 -3.62
N PRO A 167 27.61 4.60 -4.39
CA PRO A 167 27.24 3.66 -5.44
C PRO A 167 26.43 2.45 -4.94
N SER A 168 26.70 1.98 -3.70
CA SER A 168 25.94 0.87 -3.10
C SER A 168 24.48 1.24 -2.84
N ALA A 169 24.21 2.45 -2.34
CA ALA A 169 22.84 2.92 -2.09
C ALA A 169 22.04 3.09 -3.39
N ALA A 170 22.68 3.64 -4.44
CA ALA A 170 22.06 3.75 -5.75
C ALA A 170 21.76 2.36 -6.37
N ALA A 171 22.69 1.41 -6.25
CA ALA A 171 22.49 0.04 -6.70
C ALA A 171 21.37 -0.68 -5.92
N ALA A 172 21.34 -0.52 -4.60
CA ALA A 172 20.29 -1.06 -3.74
C ALA A 172 18.90 -0.50 -4.09
N ALA A 173 18.79 0.82 -4.28
CA ALA A 173 17.56 1.46 -4.70
C ALA A 173 17.08 0.92 -6.06
N ASN A 174 17.97 0.84 -7.06
CA ASN A 174 17.64 0.28 -8.38
C ASN A 174 17.19 -1.18 -8.28
N LYS A 175 17.88 -2.01 -7.48
CA LYS A 175 17.50 -3.40 -7.27
C LYS A 175 16.11 -3.51 -6.64
N ALA A 176 15.83 -2.73 -5.60
CA ALA A 176 14.51 -2.68 -4.98
C ALA A 176 13.41 -2.24 -5.93
N PHE A 177 13.65 -1.20 -6.72
CA PHE A 177 12.68 -0.72 -7.69
C PHE A 177 12.42 -1.75 -8.79
N ILE A 178 13.45 -2.37 -9.36
CA ILE A 178 13.31 -3.36 -10.44
C ILE A 178 12.62 -4.63 -9.95
N VAL A 179 13.02 -5.17 -8.79
CA VAL A 179 12.46 -6.44 -8.29
C VAL A 179 10.99 -6.28 -7.92
N THR A 180 10.63 -5.15 -7.30
CA THR A 180 9.21 -4.86 -6.99
C THR A 180 8.41 -4.63 -8.28
N ARG A 181 9.00 -3.95 -9.27
CA ARG A 181 8.39 -3.74 -10.59
C ARG A 181 7.99 -5.03 -11.30
N VAL A 182 8.80 -6.08 -11.19
CA VAL A 182 8.48 -7.39 -11.79
C VAL A 182 7.19 -7.95 -11.22
N GLY A 183 6.97 -7.83 -9.90
CA GLY A 183 5.70 -8.19 -9.26
C GLY A 183 4.55 -7.30 -9.73
N ASP A 184 4.81 -5.99 -9.84
CA ASP A 184 3.82 -4.99 -10.24
C ASP A 184 3.28 -5.22 -11.67
N ILE A 185 4.07 -5.82 -12.57
CA ILE A 185 3.60 -6.23 -13.90
C ILE A 185 2.51 -7.30 -13.79
N GLY A 186 2.72 -8.31 -12.95
CA GLY A 186 1.71 -9.34 -12.68
C GLY A 186 0.44 -8.71 -12.11
N PHE A 187 0.60 -7.82 -11.13
CA PHE A 187 -0.52 -7.10 -10.56
C PHE A 187 -1.30 -6.31 -11.61
N PHE A 188 -0.60 -5.53 -12.45
CA PHE A 188 -1.22 -4.76 -13.52
C PHE A 188 -1.99 -5.62 -14.52
N LEU A 189 -1.43 -6.77 -14.93
CA LEU A 189 -2.14 -7.73 -15.79
C LEU A 189 -3.41 -8.28 -15.12
N GLY A 190 -3.37 -8.52 -13.80
CA GLY A 190 -4.53 -8.91 -13.02
C GLY A 190 -5.64 -7.85 -13.05
N ILE A 191 -5.27 -6.57 -12.93
CA ILE A 191 -6.21 -5.43 -13.03
C ILE A 191 -6.89 -5.41 -14.41
N LEU A 192 -6.10 -5.51 -15.48
CA LEU A 192 -6.63 -5.48 -16.85
C LEU A 192 -7.58 -6.66 -17.11
N TRP A 193 -7.21 -7.85 -16.65
CA TRP A 193 -8.06 -9.03 -16.85
C TRP A 193 -9.34 -8.97 -16.02
N LEU A 194 -9.27 -8.48 -14.77
CA LEU A 194 -10.44 -8.25 -13.95
C LEU A 194 -11.40 -7.28 -14.64
N TYR A 195 -10.90 -6.12 -15.07
CA TYR A 195 -11.71 -5.13 -15.77
C TYR A 195 -12.35 -5.69 -17.05
N ALA A 196 -11.60 -6.47 -17.83
CA ALA A 196 -12.12 -7.10 -19.04
C ALA A 196 -13.28 -8.09 -18.77
N LYS A 197 -13.42 -8.59 -17.54
CA LYS A 197 -14.45 -9.57 -17.16
C LYS A 197 -15.61 -8.96 -16.37
N THR A 198 -15.34 -8.00 -15.51
CA THR A 198 -16.35 -7.37 -14.63
C THR A 198 -16.84 -6.02 -15.16
N GLY A 199 -16.08 -5.35 -16.02
CA GLY A 199 -16.34 -3.98 -16.47
C GLY A 199 -16.14 -2.91 -15.39
N THR A 200 -15.64 -3.28 -14.20
CA THR A 200 -15.43 -2.37 -13.07
C THR A 200 -14.15 -2.69 -12.31
N LEU A 201 -13.51 -1.66 -11.77
CA LEU A 201 -12.38 -1.77 -10.86
C LEU A 201 -12.72 -1.29 -9.44
N LEU A 202 -13.95 -0.86 -9.20
CA LEU A 202 -14.43 -0.54 -7.86
C LEU A 202 -14.61 -1.82 -7.07
N PHE A 203 -14.12 -1.86 -5.84
CA PHE A 203 -14.31 -2.99 -4.93
C PHE A 203 -15.78 -3.16 -4.56
N TYR A 204 -16.42 -2.05 -4.18
CA TYR A 204 -17.82 -2.01 -3.74
C TYR A 204 -18.54 -0.85 -4.42
N ASP A 205 -19.71 -1.12 -5.01
CA ASP A 205 -20.57 -0.09 -5.64
C ASP A 205 -22.04 -0.53 -5.67
N ASN A 206 -22.66 -0.62 -4.48
CA ASN A 206 -24.08 -0.96 -4.32
C ASN A 206 -24.51 -2.25 -5.05
N GLY A 207 -23.68 -3.29 -5.02
CA GLY A 207 -23.91 -4.58 -5.71
C GLY A 207 -23.24 -4.72 -7.08
N ASN A 208 -22.57 -3.69 -7.59
CA ASN A 208 -21.89 -3.69 -8.90
C ASN A 208 -20.35 -3.70 -8.80
N GLY A 209 -19.79 -3.81 -7.60
CA GLY A 209 -18.35 -3.89 -7.35
C GLY A 209 -17.74 -5.23 -7.75
N CYS A 210 -16.43 -5.22 -8.05
CA CYS A 210 -15.70 -6.41 -8.48
C CYS A 210 -15.48 -7.44 -7.35
N LEU A 211 -15.64 -7.05 -6.08
CA LEU A 211 -15.58 -7.94 -4.92
C LEU A 211 -16.96 -8.31 -4.37
N GLU A 212 -18.04 -7.90 -5.05
CA GLU A 212 -19.42 -8.24 -4.67
C GLU A 212 -19.89 -9.52 -5.36
N GLN A 213 -20.92 -10.17 -4.78
CA GLN A 213 -21.34 -11.52 -5.14
C GLN A 213 -21.68 -11.71 -6.63
N SER A 214 -22.25 -10.69 -7.26
CA SER A 214 -22.63 -10.68 -8.68
C SER A 214 -21.41 -10.87 -9.60
N ALA A 215 -20.33 -10.11 -9.35
CA ALA A 215 -19.08 -10.21 -10.09
C ALA A 215 -18.36 -11.53 -9.78
N LEU A 216 -18.28 -11.91 -8.50
CA LEU A 216 -17.57 -13.11 -8.07
C LEU A 216 -18.16 -14.40 -8.67
N THR A 217 -19.49 -14.54 -8.68
CA THR A 217 -20.14 -15.72 -9.29
C THR A 217 -19.89 -15.79 -10.80
N GLY A 218 -19.91 -14.66 -11.51
CA GLY A 218 -19.57 -14.59 -12.93
C GLY A 218 -18.12 -14.95 -13.26
N LEU A 219 -17.18 -14.65 -12.35
CA LEU A 219 -15.76 -15.00 -12.50
C LEU A 219 -15.47 -16.46 -12.20
N VAL A 220 -16.20 -17.08 -11.26
CA VAL A 220 -16.08 -18.50 -10.93
C VAL A 220 -16.70 -19.38 -12.01
N GLY A 221 -17.83 -18.96 -12.60
CA GLY A 221 -18.50 -19.70 -13.66
C GLY A 221 -17.73 -19.77 -14.99
N GLN A 222 -16.64 -19.02 -15.14
CA GLN A 222 -15.80 -19.03 -16.33
C GLN A 222 -14.48 -19.74 -16.04
N THR A 223 -14.09 -20.65 -16.94
CA THR A 223 -12.79 -21.34 -16.88
C THR A 223 -11.85 -20.84 -17.97
N THR A 224 -10.57 -20.74 -17.62
CA THR A 224 -9.46 -20.53 -18.54
C THR A 224 -9.28 -21.76 -19.45
N SER A 225 -8.46 -21.62 -20.50
CA SER A 225 -8.08 -22.71 -21.40
C SER A 225 -7.38 -23.89 -20.70
N ILE A 226 -6.85 -23.66 -19.50
CA ILE A 226 -6.14 -24.65 -18.67
C ILE A 226 -7.09 -25.24 -17.61
N GLY A 227 -8.38 -24.90 -17.63
CA GLY A 227 -9.39 -25.43 -16.71
C GLY A 227 -9.44 -24.75 -15.34
N LEU A 228 -8.58 -23.77 -15.08
CA LEU A 228 -8.61 -22.95 -13.86
C LEU A 228 -9.74 -21.91 -13.94
N ALA A 229 -10.44 -21.64 -12.84
CA ALA A 229 -11.41 -20.53 -12.82
C ALA A 229 -10.71 -19.18 -13.07
N VAL A 230 -11.42 -18.28 -13.75
CA VAL A 230 -10.90 -16.95 -14.06
C VAL A 230 -10.61 -16.15 -12.80
N SER A 231 -11.43 -16.28 -11.75
CA SER A 231 -11.19 -15.64 -10.44
C SER A 231 -9.83 -16.02 -9.85
N THR A 232 -9.43 -17.28 -9.95
CA THR A 232 -8.13 -17.76 -9.47
C THR A 232 -6.98 -17.22 -10.32
N GLY A 233 -7.12 -17.22 -11.64
CA GLY A 233 -6.09 -16.67 -12.53
C GLY A 233 -5.81 -15.19 -12.24
N ILE A 234 -6.87 -14.40 -12.06
CA ILE A 234 -6.76 -12.98 -11.67
C ILE A 234 -6.13 -12.85 -10.28
N SER A 235 -6.57 -13.66 -9.31
CA SER A 235 -6.02 -13.66 -7.95
C SER A 235 -4.52 -13.93 -7.92
N LEU A 236 -4.04 -14.90 -8.69
CA LEU A 236 -2.61 -15.22 -8.81
C LEU A 236 -1.81 -14.05 -9.38
N LEU A 237 -2.33 -13.39 -10.40
CA LEU A 237 -1.69 -12.21 -10.99
C LEU A 237 -1.61 -11.04 -10.00
N ILE A 238 -2.70 -10.75 -9.29
CA ILE A 238 -2.71 -9.73 -8.23
C ILE A 238 -1.72 -10.11 -7.10
N PHE A 239 -1.67 -11.40 -6.75
CA PHE A 239 -0.76 -11.91 -5.74
C PHE A 239 0.73 -11.75 -6.11
N CYS A 240 1.10 -11.77 -7.40
CA CYS A 240 2.46 -11.45 -7.83
C CYS A 240 2.93 -10.06 -7.35
N GLY A 241 2.04 -9.07 -7.35
CA GLY A 241 2.34 -7.75 -6.77
C GLY A 241 2.62 -7.86 -5.28
N ALA A 242 1.73 -8.55 -4.55
CA ALA A 242 1.89 -8.75 -3.11
C ALA A 242 3.23 -9.43 -2.75
N ILE A 243 3.64 -10.46 -3.51
CA ILE A 243 4.94 -11.12 -3.35
C ILE A 243 6.09 -10.11 -3.54
N GLY A 244 6.02 -9.28 -4.59
CA GLY A 244 7.04 -8.30 -4.92
C GLY A 244 7.23 -7.24 -3.84
N LYS A 245 6.16 -6.54 -3.43
CA LYS A 245 6.24 -5.48 -2.40
C LYS A 245 6.46 -6.01 -0.99
N SER A 246 6.01 -7.22 -0.69
CA SER A 246 6.23 -7.83 0.63
C SER A 246 7.62 -8.42 0.79
N GLY A 247 8.41 -8.48 -0.30
CA GLY A 247 9.73 -9.12 -0.25
C GLY A 247 9.62 -10.61 0.04
N GLN A 248 8.58 -11.28 -0.47
CA GLN A 248 8.40 -12.73 -0.32
C GLN A 248 9.22 -13.49 -1.35
N VAL A 249 9.48 -14.77 -1.08
CA VAL A 249 10.16 -15.66 -2.04
C VAL A 249 9.27 -15.81 -3.30
N PRO A 250 9.83 -15.68 -4.52
CA PRO A 250 11.25 -15.54 -4.87
C PRO A 250 11.79 -14.09 -4.93
N LEU A 251 10.93 -13.07 -4.85
CA LEU A 251 11.29 -11.66 -5.02
C LEU A 251 11.86 -10.98 -3.75
N HIS A 252 12.20 -11.74 -2.70
CA HIS A 252 12.77 -11.24 -1.45
C HIS A 252 14.14 -10.53 -1.54
N VAL A 253 14.87 -10.72 -2.64
CA VAL A 253 16.30 -10.37 -2.75
C VAL A 253 16.61 -8.88 -2.63
N TRP A 254 15.62 -8.00 -2.76
CA TRP A 254 15.82 -6.56 -2.57
C TRP A 254 15.73 -6.11 -1.11
N LEU A 255 15.06 -6.89 -0.27
CA LEU A 255 14.70 -6.49 1.08
C LEU A 255 15.93 -6.30 1.99
N PRO A 256 16.97 -7.16 1.96
CA PRO A 256 18.18 -6.94 2.74
C PRO A 256 18.97 -5.71 2.31
N ASP A 257 19.06 -5.46 1.00
CA ASP A 257 19.85 -4.35 0.45
C ASP A 257 19.19 -2.99 0.68
N ALA A 258 17.87 -2.97 0.89
CA ALA A 258 17.12 -1.76 1.24
C ALA A 258 17.61 -1.10 2.55
N MET A 259 18.37 -1.84 3.38
CA MET A 259 19.01 -1.34 4.61
C MET A 259 20.15 -0.34 4.36
N GLU A 260 20.56 -0.13 3.12
CA GLU A 260 21.48 0.96 2.73
C GLU A 260 20.88 2.37 2.96
N GLY A 261 19.56 2.47 3.03
CA GLY A 261 18.87 3.72 3.35
C GLY A 261 19.05 4.15 4.82
N PRO A 262 18.68 5.40 5.16
CA PRO A 262 18.69 5.86 6.55
C PRO A 262 17.86 4.95 7.46
N THR A 263 18.30 4.70 8.70
CA THR A 263 17.59 3.81 9.64
C THR A 263 16.09 4.09 9.81
N PRO A 264 15.62 5.36 9.85
CA PRO A 264 14.18 5.63 9.90
C PRO A 264 13.41 5.15 8.65
N VAL A 265 14.05 5.09 7.48
CA VAL A 265 13.45 4.58 6.24
C VAL A 265 13.24 3.08 6.35
N SER A 266 14.25 2.33 6.81
CA SER A 266 14.11 0.90 7.04
C SER A 266 12.99 0.61 8.03
N ALA A 267 12.93 1.35 9.15
CA ALA A 267 11.84 1.24 10.10
C ALA A 267 10.47 1.48 9.44
N LEU A 268 10.35 2.48 8.57
CA LEU A 268 9.11 2.80 7.89
C LEU A 268 8.68 1.69 6.92
N ILE A 269 9.59 1.26 6.05
CA ILE A 269 9.37 0.25 4.99
C ILE A 269 9.00 -1.10 5.60
N HIS A 270 9.71 -1.55 6.63
CA HIS A 270 9.54 -2.89 7.20
C HIS A 270 8.46 -2.98 8.28
N ALA A 271 8.25 -1.95 9.09
CA ALA A 271 7.32 -2.06 10.22
C ALA A 271 5.88 -1.67 9.88
N ALA A 272 5.68 -0.67 9.01
CA ALA A 272 4.37 -0.03 8.90
C ALA A 272 3.76 -0.05 7.49
N THR A 273 4.55 -0.22 6.43
CA THR A 273 4.13 0.27 5.11
C THR A 273 4.35 -0.68 3.95
N MET A 274 5.52 -0.71 3.32
CA MET A 274 5.72 -1.36 2.02
C MET A 274 5.46 -2.86 2.09
N VAL A 275 5.97 -3.53 3.14
CA VAL A 275 5.69 -4.96 3.35
C VAL A 275 4.23 -5.18 3.73
N ALA A 276 3.68 -4.32 4.59
CA ALA A 276 2.29 -4.40 5.01
C ALA A 276 1.30 -4.10 3.86
N ALA A 277 1.71 -3.36 2.83
CA ALA A 277 0.89 -3.05 1.66
C ALA A 277 0.52 -4.30 0.87
N GLY A 278 1.46 -5.24 0.69
CA GLY A 278 1.16 -6.49 0.01
C GLY A 278 0.24 -7.40 0.81
N VAL A 279 0.43 -7.50 2.12
CA VAL A 279 -0.49 -8.22 3.02
C VAL A 279 -1.87 -7.56 3.01
N PHE A 280 -1.93 -6.23 3.06
CA PHE A 280 -3.18 -5.47 3.00
C PHE A 280 -3.91 -5.68 1.67
N LEU A 281 -3.20 -5.69 0.53
CA LEU A 281 -3.79 -5.99 -0.77
C LEU A 281 -4.45 -7.39 -0.76
N VAL A 282 -3.73 -8.41 -0.27
CA VAL A 282 -4.26 -9.78 -0.16
C VAL A 282 -5.50 -9.84 0.72
N ALA A 283 -5.46 -9.18 1.89
CA ALA A 283 -6.61 -9.11 2.77
C ALA A 283 -7.80 -8.38 2.13
N ARG A 284 -7.54 -7.31 1.36
CA ARG A 284 -8.55 -6.53 0.66
C ARG A 284 -9.22 -7.32 -0.46
N VAL A 285 -8.45 -8.04 -1.27
CA VAL A 285 -8.97 -8.85 -2.38
C VAL A 285 -9.31 -10.28 -1.98
N TYR A 286 -9.27 -10.61 -0.68
CA TYR A 286 -9.59 -11.94 -0.17
C TYR A 286 -10.93 -12.51 -0.71
N PRO A 287 -12.03 -11.74 -0.82
CA PRO A 287 -13.26 -12.25 -1.43
C PRO A 287 -13.08 -12.83 -2.84
N LEU A 288 -12.19 -12.24 -3.64
CA LEU A 288 -11.85 -12.74 -4.97
C LEU A 288 -11.06 -14.05 -4.91
N MET A 289 -10.12 -14.15 -3.97
CA MET A 289 -9.27 -15.33 -3.79
C MET A 289 -10.07 -16.52 -3.24
N ALA A 290 -11.02 -16.26 -2.35
CA ALA A 290 -11.88 -17.27 -1.72
C ALA A 290 -13.10 -17.67 -2.57
N ALA A 291 -13.37 -16.99 -3.69
CA ALA A 291 -14.58 -17.19 -4.49
C ALA A 291 -14.66 -18.58 -5.13
N ASN A 292 -13.52 -19.19 -5.46
CA ASN A 292 -13.44 -20.57 -5.94
C ASN A 292 -12.74 -21.35 -4.83
N GLU A 293 -13.37 -22.38 -4.26
CA GLU A 293 -12.96 -23.18 -3.08
C GLU A 293 -11.60 -23.91 -3.25
N ILE A 294 -10.55 -23.22 -3.67
CA ILE A 294 -9.19 -23.74 -3.68
C ILE A 294 -8.71 -23.71 -2.23
N PRO A 295 -8.12 -24.80 -1.71
CA PRO A 295 -7.59 -24.81 -0.35
C PRO A 295 -6.61 -23.65 -0.17
N ASN A 296 -6.92 -22.76 0.78
CA ASN A 296 -6.07 -21.63 1.20
C ASN A 296 -4.64 -22.06 1.58
N ASP A 297 -4.43 -23.37 1.78
CA ASP A 297 -3.15 -24.02 2.05
C ASP A 297 -2.09 -23.80 0.97
N LEU A 298 -2.44 -23.71 -0.32
CA LEU A 298 -1.41 -23.50 -1.35
C LEU A 298 -0.91 -22.04 -1.38
N PHE A 299 -1.78 -21.08 -1.10
CA PHE A 299 -1.48 -19.64 -1.21
C PHE A 299 -0.72 -19.09 0.00
N ILE A 300 -1.13 -19.49 1.22
CA ILE A 300 -0.63 -18.91 2.47
C ILE A 300 0.43 -19.82 3.12
N HIS A 301 0.23 -21.15 3.12
CA HIS A 301 1.21 -22.06 3.74
C HIS A 301 2.44 -22.32 2.86
N GLY A 302 2.27 -22.33 1.52
CA GLY A 302 3.39 -22.52 0.59
C GLY A 302 4.42 -21.39 0.62
N THR A 303 3.97 -20.14 0.78
CA THR A 303 4.85 -18.96 0.86
C THR A 303 5.39 -18.76 2.27
N GLY A 304 4.55 -18.85 3.31
CA GLY A 304 4.97 -18.61 4.70
C GLY A 304 5.99 -19.64 5.24
N ILE A 305 5.87 -20.93 4.90
CA ILE A 305 6.83 -21.96 5.35
C ILE A 305 8.18 -21.81 4.63
N VAL A 306 8.15 -21.47 3.33
CA VAL A 306 9.37 -21.20 2.55
C VAL A 306 10.02 -19.90 3.03
N GLU A 307 9.25 -18.89 3.41
CA GLU A 307 9.71 -17.60 3.91
C GLU A 307 10.41 -17.71 5.27
N VAL A 308 9.85 -18.45 6.24
CA VAL A 308 10.53 -18.72 7.52
C VAL A 308 11.84 -19.47 7.29
N ARG A 309 11.87 -20.43 6.35
CA ARG A 309 13.08 -21.21 6.04
C ARG A 309 14.14 -20.38 5.30
N ALA A 310 13.71 -19.50 4.39
CA ALA A 310 14.57 -18.58 3.64
C ALA A 310 15.08 -17.41 4.49
N ALA A 311 14.34 -16.96 5.50
CA ALA A 311 14.80 -15.94 6.46
C ALA A 311 15.78 -16.50 7.49
N VAL A 312 15.60 -17.74 7.94
CA VAL A 312 16.49 -18.40 8.93
C VAL A 312 17.82 -18.86 8.33
N ALA A 313 17.86 -19.20 7.04
CA ALA A 313 19.07 -19.66 6.36
C ALA A 313 20.23 -18.63 6.36
N PRO A 314 20.04 -17.36 5.94
CA PRO A 314 21.08 -16.34 5.97
C PRO A 314 21.36 -15.81 7.39
N ALA A 315 20.37 -15.79 8.30
CA ALA A 315 20.58 -15.36 9.69
C ALA A 315 21.56 -16.27 10.47
N LYS A 316 21.76 -17.53 10.04
CA LYS A 316 22.80 -18.41 10.58
C LYS A 316 24.19 -18.15 9.98
N SER A 317 24.25 -17.60 8.76
CA SER A 317 25.50 -17.26 8.06
C SER A 317 26.05 -15.90 8.46
N ASN A 318 25.20 -14.96 8.87
CA ASN A 318 25.57 -13.59 9.23
C ASN A 318 25.89 -13.41 10.73
N ARG A 319 26.27 -14.49 11.42
CA ARG A 319 26.87 -14.37 12.75
C ARG A 319 28.31 -13.89 12.58
N ASP A 320 28.46 -12.57 12.67
CA ASP A 320 29.66 -11.79 12.95
C ASP A 320 30.99 -12.58 12.91
N GLY A 321 31.70 -12.40 11.79
CA GLY A 321 33.15 -12.54 11.69
C GLY A 321 33.76 -11.19 11.41
#